data_AF-A0AA87Z8B5-F1
#
_entry.id   AF-A0AA87Z8B5-F1
#
_cell.length_a   1.000
_cell.length_b   1.000
_cell.length_c   1.000
_cell.angle_alpha   90.00
_cell.angle_beta   90.00
_cell.angle_gamma   90.00
#
_symmetry.space_group_name_H-M   'P 1'
#
loop_
_entity.id
_entity.type
_entity.pdbx_description
1 polymer ?
#
loop_
_entity_poly.entity_id
_entity_poly.type
_entity_poly.pdbx_seq_one_letter_code
_entity_poly.pdbx_strand_id
1 'polypeptide(L)'
;MVMVYLLLPKVDRKKSRDVLQVSYKYRVKVIPKLILEESRLMALNSVKEARVLADNSELERAKNIVDEAKHMLEGVMVDDDPTELIKTLIYDLKQLSEFMKTQKDYEEKGRPYALSFETSHDRQRYAARGDVDEVRSFATPRMNAYLEQAKKFDNDPNTPPPSVETDEKIERANKRPPPPKPLPPVTPYFEIVRQVLNFIGSVLKWIAGRRT
;
A
#
# COMPACT_ATOMS: atom_id res chain seq x y z
N MET A 1 -17.37 16.83 -22.85
CA MET A 1 -16.84 17.17 -24.20
C MET A 1 -17.45 18.51 -24.60
N VAL A 2 -16.64 19.41 -25.19
CA VAL A 2 -17.00 20.73 -25.77
C VAL A 2 -17.17 21.89 -24.78
N MET A 3 -16.15 22.76 -24.69
CA MET A 3 -16.22 24.23 -24.84
C MET A 3 -14.94 24.94 -24.35
N VAL A 4 -13.76 24.56 -24.86
CA VAL A 4 -12.53 25.39 -24.73
C VAL A 4 -11.67 25.25 -26.00
N TYR A 5 -12.26 25.44 -27.18
CA TYR A 5 -11.52 25.30 -28.45
C TYR A 5 -11.54 26.55 -29.34
N LEU A 6 -11.94 27.71 -28.83
CA LEU A 6 -12.20 28.88 -29.69
C LEU A 6 -11.30 30.11 -29.48
N LEU A 7 -10.26 30.07 -28.64
CA LEU A 7 -9.42 31.25 -28.37
C LEU A 7 -7.90 31.02 -28.45
N LEU A 8 -7.43 30.07 -29.27
CA LEU A 8 -6.00 29.93 -29.56
C LEU A 8 -5.71 29.88 -31.07
N PRO A 9 -4.72 30.64 -31.57
CA PRO A 9 -4.34 30.65 -32.98
C PRO A 9 -3.86 29.26 -33.46
N LYS A 10 -4.08 28.96 -34.74
CA LYS A 10 -3.99 27.60 -35.33
C LYS A 10 -2.60 26.93 -35.29
N VAL A 11 -1.54 27.63 -34.89
CA VAL A 11 -0.16 27.13 -34.83
C VAL A 11 0.17 26.67 -33.41
N ASP A 12 -0.55 25.68 -32.87
CA ASP A 12 0.02 24.75 -31.89
C ASP A 12 -0.89 23.58 -31.46
N ARG A 13 -1.77 23.08 -32.33
CA ARG A 13 -2.66 21.97 -31.93
C ARG A 13 -1.93 20.67 -31.57
N LYS A 14 -0.73 20.43 -32.12
CA LYS A 14 0.12 19.28 -31.72
C LYS A 14 0.79 19.52 -30.37
N LYS A 15 1.51 20.64 -30.19
CA LYS A 15 2.13 20.95 -28.89
C LYS A 15 1.10 21.15 -27.77
N SER A 16 -0.06 21.76 -28.01
CA SER A 16 -1.13 21.81 -27.00
C SER A 16 -1.65 20.43 -26.64
N ARG A 17 -1.78 19.50 -27.59
CA ARG A 17 -2.14 18.11 -27.28
C ARG A 17 -1.04 17.42 -26.50
N ASP A 18 0.23 17.57 -26.89
CA ASP A 18 1.37 16.95 -26.20
C ASP A 18 1.52 17.52 -24.79
N VAL A 19 1.35 18.84 -24.60
CA VAL A 19 1.34 19.49 -23.29
C VAL A 19 0.14 19.05 -22.45
N LEU A 20 -1.04 18.88 -23.04
CA LEU A 20 -2.22 18.35 -22.35
C LEU A 20 -2.05 16.87 -21.99
N GLN A 21 -1.42 16.08 -22.85
CA GLN A 21 -1.17 14.66 -22.66
C GLN A 21 -0.05 14.43 -21.63
N VAL A 22 0.97 15.29 -21.62
CA VAL A 22 1.98 15.42 -20.56
C VAL A 22 1.30 15.84 -19.26
N SER A 23 0.49 16.90 -19.26
CA SER A 23 -0.32 17.33 -18.11
C SER A 23 -1.19 16.20 -17.58
N TYR A 24 -1.85 15.42 -18.44
CA TYR A 24 -2.67 14.27 -18.02
C TYR A 24 -1.81 13.12 -17.47
N LYS A 25 -0.67 12.83 -18.12
CA LYS A 25 0.31 11.80 -17.72
C LYS A 25 0.98 12.14 -16.37
N TYR A 26 1.15 13.42 -16.05
CA TYR A 26 1.69 13.88 -14.76
C TYR A 26 0.60 14.22 -13.72
N ARG A 27 -0.65 14.47 -14.14
CA ARG A 27 -1.82 14.68 -13.26
C ARG A 27 -2.41 13.37 -12.75
N VAL A 28 -2.23 12.26 -13.47
CA VAL A 28 -2.67 10.91 -13.06
C VAL A 28 -1.45 10.01 -12.83
N LYS A 29 -0.43 10.52 -12.13
CA LYS A 29 0.45 9.61 -11.39
C LYS A 29 -0.32 9.24 -10.14
N VAL A 30 -1.17 8.22 -10.24
CA VAL A 30 -1.93 7.71 -9.09
C VAL A 30 -0.89 7.39 -8.02
N ILE A 31 -0.96 8.11 -6.92
CA ILE A 31 0.04 7.99 -5.86
C ILE A 31 -0.21 6.62 -5.23
N PRO A 32 0.74 5.66 -5.26
CA PRO A 32 0.55 4.33 -4.69
C PRO A 32 -0.03 4.37 -3.27
N LYS A 33 0.51 5.27 -2.45
CA LYS A 33 0.04 5.51 -1.08
C LYS A 33 -1.42 5.96 -0.99
N LEU A 34 -1.94 6.70 -1.97
CA LEU A 34 -3.34 7.12 -2.01
C LEU A 34 -4.26 5.93 -2.28
N ILE A 35 -3.93 5.10 -3.29
CA ILE A 35 -4.70 3.88 -3.61
C ILE A 35 -4.84 3.02 -2.36
N LEU A 36 -3.71 2.77 -1.68
CA LEU A 36 -3.66 1.95 -0.49
C LEU A 36 -4.50 2.52 0.66
N GLU A 37 -4.47 3.84 0.86
CA GLU A 37 -5.26 4.49 1.89
C GLU A 37 -6.76 4.49 1.57
N GLU A 38 -7.13 4.71 0.32
CA GLU A 38 -8.52 4.60 -0.15
C GLU A 38 -9.05 3.18 0.04
N SER A 39 -8.28 2.16 -0.37
CA SER A 39 -8.62 0.75 -0.16
C SER A 39 -8.78 0.41 1.33
N ARG A 40 -7.90 0.94 2.19
CA ARG A 40 -7.98 0.74 3.64
C ARG A 40 -9.25 1.35 4.23
N LEU A 41 -9.58 2.59 3.86
CA LEU A 41 -10.77 3.29 4.35
C LEU A 41 -12.06 2.63 3.83
N MET A 42 -12.05 2.19 2.58
CA MET A 42 -13.16 1.45 1.98
C MET A 42 -13.41 0.14 2.73
N ALA A 43 -12.38 -0.67 2.98
CA ALA A 43 -12.51 -1.89 3.79
C ALA A 43 -13.00 -1.60 5.23
N LEU A 44 -12.48 -0.55 5.88
CA LEU A 44 -12.92 -0.09 7.21
C LEU A 44 -14.41 0.25 7.26
N ASN A 45 -14.89 1.01 6.28
CA ASN A 45 -16.30 1.41 6.23
C ASN A 45 -17.21 0.20 5.96
N SER A 46 -16.81 -0.71 5.06
CA SER A 46 -17.55 -1.95 4.81
C SER A 46 -17.65 -2.83 6.05
N VAL A 47 -16.57 -2.96 6.84
CA VAL A 47 -16.61 -3.72 8.11
C VAL A 47 -17.54 -3.05 9.13
N LYS A 48 -17.50 -1.72 9.25
CA LYS A 48 -18.41 -0.97 10.15
C LYS A 48 -19.88 -1.23 9.79
N GLU A 49 -20.20 -1.17 8.50
CA GLU A 49 -21.56 -1.42 8.00
C GLU A 49 -21.98 -2.88 8.21
N ALA A 50 -21.13 -3.83 7.84
CA ALA A 50 -21.37 -5.25 8.04
C ALA A 50 -21.57 -5.60 9.52
N ARG A 51 -20.79 -4.99 10.43
CA ARG A 51 -20.96 -5.17 11.87
C ARG A 51 -22.33 -4.70 12.33
N VAL A 52 -22.80 -3.53 11.91
CA VAL A 52 -24.13 -3.02 12.28
C VAL A 52 -25.24 -3.97 11.81
N LEU A 53 -25.14 -4.51 10.59
CA LEU A 53 -26.11 -5.48 10.08
C LEU A 53 -26.06 -6.81 10.85
N ALA A 54 -24.87 -7.34 11.11
CA ALA A 54 -24.69 -8.57 11.87
C ALA A 54 -25.15 -8.40 13.34
N ASP A 55 -25.00 -7.21 13.91
CA ASP A 55 -25.55 -6.85 15.23
C ASP A 55 -27.08 -6.92 15.27
N ASN A 56 -27.73 -6.65 14.13
CA ASN A 56 -29.18 -6.77 13.94
C ASN A 56 -29.61 -8.16 13.45
N SER A 57 -28.74 -9.17 13.53
CA SER A 57 -28.98 -10.54 13.03
C SER A 57 -29.20 -10.66 11.52
N GLU A 58 -28.77 -9.67 10.73
CA GLU A 58 -28.83 -9.68 9.26
C GLU A 58 -27.54 -10.21 8.62
N LEU A 59 -27.11 -11.41 9.04
CA LEU A 59 -25.79 -11.98 8.67
C LEU A 59 -25.57 -12.17 7.17
N GLU A 60 -26.62 -12.50 6.42
CA GLU A 60 -26.51 -12.68 4.97
C GLU A 60 -26.13 -11.36 4.29
N ARG A 61 -26.78 -10.25 4.68
CA ARG A 61 -26.46 -8.92 4.16
C ARG A 61 -25.09 -8.46 4.62
N ALA A 62 -24.74 -8.71 5.88
CA ALA A 62 -23.42 -8.41 6.41
C ALA A 62 -22.30 -9.12 5.61
N LYS A 63 -22.47 -10.42 5.33
CA LYS A 63 -21.52 -11.19 4.51
C LYS A 63 -21.40 -10.64 3.10
N ASN A 64 -22.51 -10.29 2.46
CA ASN A 64 -22.48 -9.73 1.11
C ASN A 64 -21.61 -8.47 1.05
N ILE A 65 -21.70 -7.58 2.04
CA ILE A 65 -20.84 -6.37 2.11
C ILE A 65 -19.37 -6.74 2.30
N VAL A 66 -19.07 -7.70 3.19
CA VAL A 66 -17.68 -8.14 3.44
C VAL A 66 -17.09 -8.80 2.19
N ASP A 67 -17.86 -9.65 1.50
CA ASP A 67 -17.40 -10.36 0.30
C ASP A 67 -17.26 -9.43 -0.91
N GLU A 68 -18.17 -8.47 -1.09
CA GLU A 68 -18.02 -7.43 -2.10
C GLU A 68 -16.76 -6.60 -1.84
N ALA A 69 -16.52 -6.24 -0.58
CA ALA A 69 -15.33 -5.51 -0.22
C ALA A 69 -14.04 -6.28 -0.49
N LYS A 70 -14.03 -7.58 -0.18
CA LYS A 70 -12.93 -8.50 -0.50
C LYS A 70 -12.70 -8.55 -2.02
N HIS A 71 -13.76 -8.70 -2.80
CA HIS A 71 -13.66 -8.77 -4.26
C HIS A 71 -13.10 -7.49 -4.86
N MET A 72 -13.50 -6.31 -4.35
CA MET A 72 -12.91 -5.04 -4.75
C MET A 72 -11.40 -4.98 -4.48
N LEU A 73 -10.96 -5.47 -3.31
CA LEU A 73 -9.54 -5.49 -2.94
C LEU A 73 -8.70 -6.46 -3.79
N GLU A 74 -9.27 -7.59 -4.21
CA GLU A 74 -8.59 -8.55 -5.09
C GLU A 74 -8.18 -7.93 -6.45
N GLY A 75 -8.90 -6.88 -6.89
CA GLY A 75 -8.56 -6.12 -8.09
C GLY A 75 -7.53 -5.01 -7.89
N VAL A 76 -7.11 -4.72 -6.65
CA VAL A 76 -6.19 -3.62 -6.36
C VAL A 76 -4.74 -4.05 -6.54
N MET A 77 -4.09 -3.50 -7.56
CA MET A 77 -2.67 -3.70 -7.85
C MET A 77 -1.91 -2.38 -7.76
N VAL A 78 -0.71 -2.42 -7.19
CA VAL A 78 0.19 -1.27 -7.11
C VAL A 78 1.53 -1.70 -7.70
N ASP A 79 1.96 -1.01 -8.75
CA ASP A 79 3.16 -1.39 -9.52
C ASP A 79 3.12 -2.87 -9.96
N ASP A 80 1.95 -3.31 -10.44
CA ASP A 80 1.64 -4.67 -10.92
C ASP A 80 1.59 -5.79 -9.86
N ASP A 81 1.76 -5.47 -8.57
CA ASP A 81 1.70 -6.45 -7.48
C ASP A 81 0.70 -6.05 -6.37
N PRO A 82 0.03 -7.02 -5.72
CA PRO A 82 -0.74 -6.76 -4.52
C PRO A 82 0.21 -6.49 -3.35
N THR A 83 0.06 -5.32 -2.72
CA THR A 83 0.88 -4.96 -1.55
C THR A 83 0.51 -5.81 -0.32
N GLU A 84 1.43 -5.88 0.64
CA GLU A 84 1.20 -6.59 1.90
C GLU A 84 -0.03 -6.07 2.66
N LEU A 85 -0.30 -4.77 2.57
CA LEU A 85 -1.50 -4.17 3.16
C LEU A 85 -2.78 -4.76 2.54
N ILE A 86 -2.83 -4.84 1.20
CA ILE A 86 -4.00 -5.38 0.49
C ILE A 86 -4.21 -6.86 0.83
N LYS A 87 -3.13 -7.65 0.86
CA LYS A 87 -3.18 -9.06 1.28
C LYS A 87 -3.71 -9.22 2.70
N THR A 88 -3.23 -8.38 3.62
CA THR A 88 -3.66 -8.41 5.03
C THR A 88 -5.14 -8.03 5.15
N LEU A 89 -5.60 -7.01 4.42
CA LEU A 89 -7.02 -6.61 4.40
C LEU A 89 -7.92 -7.73 3.84
N ILE A 90 -7.52 -8.37 2.74
CA ILE A 90 -8.25 -9.51 2.17
C ILE A 90 -8.36 -10.65 3.19
N TYR A 91 -7.27 -10.95 3.89
CA TYR A 91 -7.28 -11.96 4.95
C TYR A 91 -8.21 -11.57 6.11
N ASP A 92 -8.15 -10.32 6.58
CA ASP A 92 -9.03 -9.79 7.62
C ASP A 92 -10.52 -9.98 7.25
N LEU A 93 -10.90 -9.62 6.03
CA LEU A 93 -12.28 -9.78 5.54
C LEU A 93 -12.69 -11.25 5.41
N LYS A 94 -11.78 -12.11 4.97
CA LYS A 94 -12.04 -13.56 4.90
C LYS A 94 -12.32 -14.15 6.29
N GLN A 95 -11.48 -13.82 7.28
CA GLN A 95 -11.68 -14.31 8.65
C GLN A 95 -12.98 -13.79 9.26
N LEU A 96 -13.30 -12.51 9.04
CA LEU A 96 -14.57 -11.96 9.50
C LEU A 96 -15.77 -12.68 8.88
N SER A 97 -15.73 -12.98 7.58
CA SER A 97 -16.79 -13.74 6.90
C SER A 97 -16.95 -15.16 7.47
N GLU A 98 -15.83 -15.84 7.80
CA GLU A 98 -15.83 -17.16 8.46
C GLU A 98 -16.49 -17.12 9.85
N PHE A 99 -16.32 -16.01 10.58
CA PHE A 99 -16.97 -15.81 11.88
C PHE A 99 -18.45 -15.39 11.77
N MET A 100 -18.97 -15.11 10.59
CA MET A 100 -20.39 -14.79 10.37
C MET A 100 -21.25 -16.02 10.02
N LYS A 101 -20.76 -17.26 10.20
CA LYS A 101 -21.50 -18.50 9.87
C LYS A 101 -22.85 -18.60 10.57
N THR A 102 -22.87 -18.36 11.87
CA THR A 102 -24.08 -18.32 12.68
C THR A 102 -24.06 -17.06 13.55
N GLN A 103 -25.23 -16.67 14.09
CA GLN A 103 -25.31 -15.51 14.98
C GLN A 103 -24.44 -15.70 16.23
N LYS A 104 -24.39 -16.93 16.75
CA LYS A 104 -23.54 -17.31 17.86
C LYS A 104 -22.05 -17.15 17.54
N ASP A 105 -21.60 -17.68 16.39
CA ASP A 105 -20.19 -17.54 15.98
C ASP A 105 -19.80 -16.07 15.80
N TYR A 106 -20.72 -15.28 15.26
CA TYR A 106 -20.53 -13.84 15.10
C TYR A 106 -20.42 -13.18 16.47
N GLU A 107 -21.33 -13.42 17.40
CA GLU A 107 -21.29 -12.79 18.72
C GLU A 107 -20.05 -13.16 19.53
N GLU A 108 -19.64 -14.44 19.48
CA GLU A 108 -18.47 -14.94 20.22
C GLU A 108 -17.14 -14.53 19.60
N LYS A 109 -17.04 -14.51 18.26
CA LYS A 109 -15.76 -14.32 17.55
C LYS A 109 -15.80 -13.15 16.57
N GLY A 110 -16.85 -13.06 15.74
CA GLY A 110 -16.95 -12.06 14.68
C GLY A 110 -17.04 -10.61 15.17
N ARG A 111 -17.87 -10.34 16.18
CA ARG A 111 -18.08 -9.04 16.80
C ARG A 111 -16.81 -8.50 17.45
N PRO A 112 -16.11 -9.23 18.35
CA PRO A 112 -14.84 -8.75 18.89
C PRO A 112 -13.77 -8.60 17.79
N TYR A 113 -13.76 -9.46 16.78
CA TYR A 113 -12.86 -9.34 15.64
C TYR A 113 -13.09 -8.04 14.84
N ALA A 114 -14.35 -7.74 14.48
CA ALA A 114 -14.73 -6.52 13.77
C ALA A 114 -14.40 -5.25 14.59
N LEU A 115 -14.71 -5.24 15.89
CA LEU A 115 -14.38 -4.10 16.76
C LEU A 115 -12.87 -3.89 16.91
N SER A 116 -12.10 -4.97 16.97
CA SER A 116 -10.64 -4.91 16.95
C SER A 116 -10.16 -4.35 15.61
N PHE A 117 -10.76 -4.77 14.50
CA PHE A 117 -10.45 -4.26 13.16
C PHE A 117 -10.68 -2.76 13.05
N GLU A 118 -11.87 -2.30 13.42
CA GLU A 118 -12.22 -0.89 13.49
C GLU A 118 -11.25 -0.11 14.36
N THR A 119 -11.00 -0.57 15.59
CA THR A 119 -10.10 0.09 16.53
C THR A 119 -8.69 0.25 15.96
N SER A 120 -8.20 -0.81 15.31
CA SER A 120 -6.85 -0.85 14.75
C SER A 120 -6.70 0.15 13.60
N HIS A 121 -7.66 0.16 12.68
CA HIS A 121 -7.63 1.00 11.50
C HIS A 121 -8.02 2.46 11.77
N ASP A 122 -8.92 2.74 12.71
CA ASP A 122 -9.28 4.11 13.12
C ASP A 122 -8.10 4.83 13.76
N ARG A 123 -7.35 4.13 14.62
CA ARG A 123 -6.20 4.70 15.34
C ARG A 123 -4.89 4.53 14.57
N GLN A 124 -4.88 3.70 13.54
CA GLN A 124 -3.67 3.21 12.87
C GLN A 124 -2.65 2.66 13.89
N ARG A 125 -3.16 1.84 14.81
CA ARG A 125 -2.41 1.23 15.91
C ARG A 125 -2.79 -0.22 16.04
N TYR A 126 -1.86 -1.06 16.44
CA TYR A 126 -2.15 -2.48 16.64
C TYR A 126 -3.29 -2.69 17.65
N ALA A 127 -4.18 -3.64 17.34
CA ALA A 127 -5.16 -4.18 18.25
C ALA A 127 -5.17 -5.71 18.11
N ALA A 128 -5.29 -6.42 19.23
CA ALA A 128 -5.23 -7.88 19.26
C ALA A 128 -6.44 -8.50 18.53
N ARG A 129 -6.22 -9.57 17.77
CA ARG A 129 -7.24 -10.27 16.96
C ARG A 129 -7.68 -11.61 17.56
N GLY A 130 -7.53 -11.77 18.88
CA GLY A 130 -7.67 -13.08 19.53
C GLY A 130 -6.52 -13.99 19.12
N ASP A 131 -6.84 -15.24 18.77
CA ASP A 131 -5.86 -16.28 18.41
C ASP A 131 -5.36 -16.19 16.95
N VAL A 132 -5.74 -15.14 16.21
CA VAL A 132 -5.31 -14.93 14.83
C VAL A 132 -4.01 -14.13 14.82
N ASP A 133 -2.89 -14.84 14.73
CA ASP A 133 -1.54 -14.28 14.77
C ASP A 133 -1.07 -13.75 13.40
N GLU A 134 -1.71 -14.15 12.31
CA GLU A 134 -1.36 -13.78 10.94
C GLU A 134 -1.64 -12.29 10.66
N VAL A 135 -2.60 -11.69 11.36
CA VAL A 135 -2.97 -10.28 11.18
C VAL A 135 -2.29 -9.42 12.23
N ARG A 136 -1.21 -8.74 11.80
CA ARG A 136 -0.44 -7.83 12.67
C ARG A 136 -0.31 -6.42 12.09
N SER A 137 -1.37 -5.95 11.44
CA SER A 137 -1.50 -4.57 10.98
C SER A 137 -1.12 -3.58 12.09
N PHE A 138 -0.22 -2.64 11.76
CA PHE A 138 0.33 -1.62 12.66
C PHE A 138 1.13 -2.14 13.87
N ALA A 139 1.47 -3.44 13.92
CA ALA A 139 2.40 -3.95 14.91
C ALA A 139 3.80 -3.37 14.66
N THR A 140 4.47 -2.96 15.73
CA THR A 140 5.85 -2.49 15.63
C THR A 140 6.82 -3.68 15.69
N PRO A 141 8.04 -3.55 15.15
CA PRO A 141 9.06 -4.58 15.31
C PRO A 141 9.30 -5.01 16.77
N ARG A 142 9.26 -4.05 17.71
CA ARG A 142 9.41 -4.33 19.15
C ARG A 142 8.25 -5.15 19.70
N MET A 143 7.02 -4.87 19.27
CA MET A 143 5.86 -5.67 19.66
C MET A 143 5.94 -7.11 19.15
N ASN A 144 6.51 -7.33 17.96
CA ASN A 144 6.73 -8.68 17.44
C ASN A 144 7.83 -9.42 18.21
N ALA A 145 8.92 -8.73 18.58
CA ALA A 145 9.96 -9.31 19.43
C ALA A 145 9.42 -9.75 20.80
N TYR A 146 8.56 -8.94 21.42
CA TYR A 146 7.90 -9.32 22.68
C TYR A 146 6.96 -10.52 22.52
N LEU A 147 6.25 -10.65 21.40
CA LEU A 147 5.45 -11.84 21.12
C LEU A 147 6.33 -13.09 21.01
N GLU A 148 7.44 -13.02 20.26
CA GLU A 148 8.37 -14.15 20.12
C GLU A 148 8.99 -14.56 21.46
N GLN A 149 9.33 -13.58 22.30
CA GLN A 149 9.82 -13.82 23.65
C GLN A 149 8.78 -14.51 24.53
N ALA A 150 7.53 -14.05 24.50
CA ALA A 150 6.43 -14.68 25.22
C ALA A 150 6.24 -16.14 24.75
N LYS A 151 6.22 -16.38 23.43
CA LYS A 151 6.13 -17.74 22.86
C LYS A 151 7.29 -18.63 23.31
N LYS A 152 8.52 -18.11 23.43
CA LYS A 152 9.67 -18.88 23.93
C LYS A 152 9.49 -19.25 25.40
N PHE A 153 9.01 -18.32 26.21
CA PHE A 153 8.74 -18.56 27.63
C PHE A 153 7.64 -19.60 27.85
N ASP A 154 6.56 -19.54 27.05
CA ASP A 154 5.48 -20.53 27.12
C ASP A 154 5.97 -21.95 26.76
N ASN A 155 6.97 -22.05 25.88
CA ASN A 155 7.60 -23.33 25.52
C ASN A 155 8.64 -23.80 26.54
N ASP A 156 9.45 -22.89 27.10
CA ASP A 156 10.44 -23.18 28.14
C ASP A 156 10.47 -22.05 29.20
N PRO A 157 9.79 -22.25 30.34
CA PRO A 157 9.73 -21.24 31.41
C PRO A 157 11.08 -20.95 32.07
N ASN A 158 12.09 -21.81 31.88
CA ASN A 158 13.41 -21.60 32.44
C ASN A 158 14.31 -20.71 31.57
N THR A 159 13.88 -20.39 30.34
CA THR A 159 14.63 -19.47 29.48
C THR A 159 14.45 -18.03 29.99
N PRO A 160 15.51 -17.38 30.51
CA PRO A 160 15.41 -16.03 31.01
C PRO A 160 15.14 -15.05 29.86
N PRO A 161 14.34 -14.00 30.10
CA PRO A 161 14.15 -12.95 29.11
C PRO A 161 15.50 -12.29 28.77
N PRO A 162 15.71 -11.85 27.51
CA PRO A 162 16.87 -11.04 27.17
C PRO A 162 16.94 -9.78 28.04
N SER A 163 18.17 -9.31 28.28
CA SER A 163 18.40 -8.06 29.01
C SER A 163 17.96 -6.83 28.19
N VAL A 164 17.71 -5.72 28.88
CA VAL A 164 17.41 -4.43 28.22
C VAL A 164 18.53 -4.01 27.27
N GLU A 165 19.79 -4.22 27.65
CA GLU A 165 20.95 -3.87 26.82
C GLU A 165 21.02 -4.67 25.51
N THR A 166 20.63 -5.94 25.56
CA THR A 166 20.56 -6.81 24.37
C THR A 166 19.44 -6.37 23.43
N ASP A 167 18.26 -6.04 23.97
CA ASP A 167 17.13 -5.55 23.16
C ASP A 167 17.47 -4.23 22.46
N GLU A 168 18.08 -3.29 23.17
CA GLU A 168 18.48 -2.01 22.58
C GLU A 168 19.49 -2.16 21.45
N LYS A 169 20.43 -3.10 21.56
CA LYS A 169 21.40 -3.41 20.50
C LYS A 169 20.70 -3.95 19.25
N ILE A 170 19.75 -4.88 19.44
CA ILE A 170 18.96 -5.46 18.34
C ILE A 170 18.12 -4.38 17.65
N GLU A 171 17.45 -3.51 18.40
CA GLU A 171 16.67 -2.41 17.82
C GLU A 171 17.53 -1.40 17.07
N ARG A 172 18.70 -1.05 17.61
CA ARG A 172 19.66 -0.18 16.93
C ARG A 172 20.18 -0.82 15.64
N ALA A 173 20.36 -2.14 15.60
CA ALA A 173 20.74 -2.85 14.39
C ALA A 173 19.61 -2.83 13.35
N ASN A 174 18.36 -3.09 13.76
CA ASN A 174 17.18 -3.13 12.88
C ASN A 174 16.79 -1.76 12.32
N LYS A 175 17.12 -0.65 13.01
CA LYS A 175 16.90 0.73 12.52
C LYS A 175 17.91 1.16 11.46
N ARG A 176 19.02 0.43 11.25
CA ARG A 176 20.00 0.82 10.22
C ARG A 176 19.34 0.63 8.85
N PRO A 177 19.22 1.69 8.02
CA PRO A 177 18.76 1.50 6.66
C PRO A 177 19.71 0.52 5.96
N PRO A 178 19.19 -0.33 5.05
CA PRO A 178 20.06 -1.14 4.22
C PRO A 178 21.10 -0.22 3.56
N PRO A 179 22.36 -0.68 3.41
CA PRO A 179 23.35 0.12 2.71
C PRO A 179 22.74 0.56 1.37
N PRO A 180 22.87 1.85 0.99
CA PRO A 180 22.28 2.35 -0.24
C PRO A 180 22.73 1.42 -1.38
N LYS A 181 21.77 0.94 -2.17
CA LYS A 181 22.11 0.19 -3.39
C LYS A 181 23.15 1.02 -4.14
N PRO A 182 24.29 0.43 -4.57
CA PRO A 182 25.29 1.18 -5.30
C PRO A 182 24.58 1.89 -6.45
N LEU A 183 24.77 3.22 -6.53
CA LEU A 183 24.16 4.01 -7.58
C LEU A 183 24.54 3.33 -8.91
N PRO A 184 23.58 3.18 -9.85
CA PRO A 184 23.95 2.71 -11.18
C PRO A 184 25.09 3.59 -11.68
N PRO A 185 26.09 3.02 -12.35
CA PRO A 185 27.24 3.79 -12.80
C PRO A 185 26.70 4.98 -13.59
N VAL A 186 27.18 6.19 -13.29
CA VAL A 186 26.68 7.45 -13.87
C VAL A 186 27.01 7.56 -15.37
N THR A 187 27.71 6.56 -15.90
CA THR A 187 28.23 6.48 -17.27
C THR A 187 27.20 6.54 -18.40
N PRO A 188 25.98 5.95 -18.34
CA PRO A 188 25.10 5.94 -19.50
C PRO A 188 24.53 7.32 -19.81
N TYR A 189 24.29 8.17 -18.80
CA TYR A 189 23.72 9.50 -19.03
C TYR A 189 24.74 10.45 -19.68
N PHE A 190 26.00 10.41 -19.24
CA PHE A 190 27.05 11.24 -19.83
C PHE A 190 27.42 10.81 -21.24
N GLU A 191 27.39 9.51 -21.55
CA GLU A 191 27.62 9.03 -22.92
C GLU A 191 26.50 9.45 -23.87
N ILE A 192 25.24 9.32 -23.44
CA ILE A 192 24.09 9.77 -24.25
C ILE A 192 24.18 11.28 -24.51
N VAL A 193 24.44 12.09 -23.48
CA VAL A 193 24.60 13.54 -23.63
C VAL A 193 25.74 13.89 -24.58
N ARG A 194 26.88 13.17 -24.48
CA ARG A 194 28.03 13.35 -25.37
C ARG A 194 27.72 12.98 -26.82
N GLN A 195 27.01 11.87 -27.06
CA GLN A 195 26.59 11.46 -28.40
C GLN A 195 25.64 12.48 -29.03
N VAL A 196 24.67 12.98 -28.26
CA VAL A 196 23.72 14.01 -28.72
C VAL A 196 24.44 15.32 -29.06
N LEU A 197 25.38 15.78 -28.22
CA LEU A 197 26.18 16.98 -28.48
C LEU A 197 27.04 16.85 -29.74
N ASN A 198 27.69 15.69 -29.94
CA ASN A 198 28.49 15.43 -31.13
C ASN A 198 27.63 15.39 -32.41
N PHE A 199 26.43 14.82 -32.31
CA PHE A 199 25.47 14.79 -33.41
C PHE A 199 25.01 16.21 -33.79
N ILE A 200 24.61 17.03 -32.80
CA ILE A 200 24.22 18.42 -33.02
C ILE A 200 25.37 19.21 -33.66
N GLY A 201 26.60 19.05 -33.16
CA GLY A 201 27.78 19.71 -33.73
C GLY A 201 28.05 19.32 -35.18
N SER A 202 27.83 18.05 -35.54
CA SER A 202 28.00 17.55 -36.91
C SER A 202 26.93 18.11 -37.85
N VAL A 203 25.67 18.18 -37.39
CA VAL A 203 24.57 18.80 -38.14
C VAL A 203 24.82 20.28 -38.37
N LEU A 204 25.26 21.02 -37.35
CA LEU A 204 25.58 22.45 -37.47
C LEU A 204 26.73 22.71 -38.44
N LYS A 205 27.80 21.90 -38.41
CA LYS A 205 28.91 22.00 -39.38
C LYS A 205 28.45 21.72 -40.81
N TRP A 206 27.58 20.74 -40.99
CA TRP A 206 27.01 20.41 -42.30
C TRP A 206 26.09 21.50 -42.84
N ILE A 207 25.27 22.14 -41.98
CA ILE A 207 24.46 23.31 -42.35
C ILE A 207 25.35 24.50 -42.73
N ALA A 208 26.43 24.73 -41.99
CA ALA A 208 27.37 25.81 -42.25
C ALA A 208 28.15 25.60 -43.57
N GLY A 209 28.56 24.37 -43.87
CA GLY A 209 29.25 24.01 -45.12
C GLY A 209 28.37 23.99 -46.37
N ARG A 210 27.05 24.11 -46.25
CA ARG A 210 26.12 24.28 -47.39
C ARG A 210 25.88 25.75 -47.78
N ARG A 211 26.41 26.71 -47.02
CA ARG A 211 26.22 28.16 -47.26
C ARG A 211 27.40 28.82 -47.98
N THR A 212 28.33 28.04 -48.52
CA THR A 212 29.39 28.51 -49.44
C THR A 212 29.15 27.96 -50.83
#